data_AF-A0A814UP97-F1
#
_entry.id   AF-A0A814UP97-F1
#
_cell.length_a   1.000
_cell.length_b   1.000
_cell.length_c   1.000
_cell.angle_alpha   90.00
_cell.angle_beta   90.00
_cell.angle_gamma   90.00
#
_symmetry.space_group_name_H-M   'P 1'
#
loop_
_entity.id
_entity.type
_entity.pdbx_description
1 polymer ?
#
loop_
_entity_poly.entity_id
_entity_poly.type
_entity_poly.pdbx_seq_one_letter_code
_entity_poly.pdbx_strand_id
1 'polypeptide(L)'
;MQTIGPIPIDDNVGKETVLHYDTNIENASKFYTDANGREVLECIRNSRPTWNYSVVETINGNYYLINSRIWIQDDQGQLTILTNRSEGGGSIRDGSMELMIHRRTLYDDSLGVDEPLNETAYNQGLVVRDKHILIF
;
A
#
# COMPACT_ATOMS: atom_id res chain seq x y z
N MET A 1 1.15 6.24 -15.44
CA MET A 1 2.22 7.03 -14.80
C MET A 1 1.54 8.17 -14.09
N GLN A 2 1.57 8.15 -12.76
CA GLN A 2 0.93 9.16 -11.91
C GLN A 2 2.01 10.04 -11.28
N THR A 3 1.70 11.30 -10.97
CA THR A 3 2.61 12.23 -10.27
C THR A 3 1.91 12.72 -9.03
N ILE A 4 2.53 12.54 -7.86
CA ILE A 4 1.97 12.82 -6.55
C ILE A 4 2.87 13.84 -5.86
N GLY A 5 2.27 14.94 -5.42
CA GLY A 5 2.92 15.99 -4.65
C GLY A 5 2.96 17.35 -5.36
N PRO A 6 3.35 18.42 -4.65
CA PRO A 6 3.72 18.44 -3.23
C PRO A 6 2.54 18.08 -2.33
N ILE A 7 2.73 17.20 -1.35
CA ILE A 7 1.69 16.86 -0.38
C ILE A 7 1.50 18.08 0.55
N PRO A 8 0.31 18.72 0.59
CA PRO A 8 0.09 19.92 1.38
C PRO A 8 0.06 19.59 2.87
N ILE A 9 0.67 20.45 3.68
CA ILE A 9 0.75 20.31 5.15
C ILE A 9 0.33 21.58 5.89
N ASP A 10 -0.24 22.57 5.18
CA ASP A 10 -0.64 23.86 5.77
C ASP A 10 -1.74 23.72 6.84
N ASP A 11 -2.42 22.57 6.85
CA ASP A 11 -3.42 22.17 7.84
C ASP A 11 -2.81 21.50 9.09
N ASN A 12 -1.48 21.35 9.17
CA ASN A 12 -0.77 20.57 10.20
C ASN A 12 -1.22 19.11 10.28
N VAL A 13 -1.69 18.53 9.17
CA VAL A 13 -2.08 17.12 9.08
C VAL A 13 -1.14 16.36 8.15
N GLY A 14 -0.45 15.35 8.70
CA GLY A 14 0.32 14.39 7.90
C GLY A 14 -0.59 13.56 7.00
N LYS A 15 -0.12 13.22 5.80
CA LYS A 15 -0.93 12.54 4.78
C LYS A 15 -0.16 11.41 4.13
N GLU A 16 -0.85 10.30 3.95
CA GLU A 16 -0.39 9.12 3.23
C GLU A 16 -1.33 8.90 2.05
N THR A 17 -0.79 9.00 0.84
CA THR A 17 -1.57 8.95 -0.40
C THR A 17 -1.52 7.55 -0.98
N VAL A 18 -2.70 6.98 -1.19
CA VAL A 18 -2.87 5.64 -1.76
C VAL A 18 -3.54 5.72 -3.13
N LEU A 19 -3.21 4.78 -4.01
CA LEU A 19 -4.02 4.46 -5.17
C LEU A 19 -4.91 3.27 -4.84
N HIS A 20 -6.22 3.48 -4.95
CA HIS A 20 -7.24 2.46 -4.71
C HIS A 20 -7.75 1.93 -6.04
N TYR A 21 -7.69 0.61 -6.21
CA TYR A 21 -8.22 -0.11 -7.37
C TYR A 21 -9.44 -0.90 -6.93
N ASP A 22 -10.58 -0.63 -7.57
CA ASP A 22 -11.86 -1.24 -7.26
C ASP A 22 -12.37 -2.07 -8.44
N THR A 23 -12.86 -3.26 -8.11
CA THR A 23 -13.39 -4.25 -9.04
C THR A 23 -14.61 -4.95 -8.43
N ASN A 24 -15.26 -5.79 -9.22
CA ASN A 24 -16.31 -6.70 -8.78
C ASN A 24 -15.78 -8.10 -8.42
N ILE A 25 -14.46 -8.29 -8.27
CA ILE A 25 -13.84 -9.59 -7.95
C ILE A 25 -14.21 -10.02 -6.52
N GLU A 26 -14.74 -11.22 -6.36
CA GLU A 26 -15.10 -11.77 -5.04
C GLU A 26 -13.95 -12.57 -4.42
N ASN A 27 -12.91 -11.86 -3.96
CA ASN A 27 -11.66 -12.48 -3.50
C ASN A 27 -11.68 -13.07 -2.08
N ALA A 28 -12.84 -13.12 -1.41
CA ALA A 28 -13.02 -13.75 -0.10
C ALA A 28 -11.95 -13.38 0.94
N SER A 29 -11.63 -12.09 1.07
CA SER A 29 -10.57 -11.54 1.95
C SER A 29 -9.14 -11.98 1.65
N LYS A 30 -8.90 -12.65 0.52
CA LYS A 30 -7.59 -13.14 0.09
C LYS A 30 -6.96 -12.22 -0.94
N PHE A 31 -5.67 -12.00 -0.81
CA PHE A 31 -4.86 -11.32 -1.81
C PHE A 31 -3.46 -11.90 -1.79
N TYR A 32 -2.70 -11.64 -2.84
CA TYR A 32 -1.42 -12.28 -3.06
C TYR A 32 -0.37 -11.22 -3.28
N THR A 33 0.77 -11.35 -2.60
CA THR A 33 1.91 -10.43 -2.69
C THR A 33 3.19 -11.21 -2.93
N ASP A 34 4.18 -10.55 -3.52
CA ASP A 34 5.48 -11.14 -3.75
C ASP A 34 6.44 -11.00 -2.56
N ALA A 35 7.29 -12.00 -2.35
CA ALA A 35 8.41 -11.94 -1.42
C ALA A 35 9.68 -11.58 -2.19
N ASN A 36 10.11 -10.31 -2.10
CA ASN A 36 11.32 -9.79 -2.74
C ASN A 36 11.37 -10.05 -4.26
N GLY A 37 10.26 -9.94 -4.97
CA GLY A 37 10.18 -10.17 -6.43
C GLY A 37 10.12 -11.63 -6.86
N ARG A 38 10.06 -12.58 -5.91
CA ARG A 38 10.19 -14.02 -6.20
C ARG A 38 8.91 -14.78 -5.93
N GLU A 39 8.91 -15.53 -4.83
CA GLU A 39 7.79 -16.35 -4.39
C GLU A 39 6.58 -15.49 -4.06
N VAL A 40 5.43 -16.13 -4.03
CA VAL A 40 4.15 -15.48 -3.80
C VAL A 40 3.57 -16.00 -2.51
N LEU A 41 3.08 -15.09 -1.69
CA LEU A 41 2.44 -15.41 -0.42
C LEU A 41 0.94 -15.09 -0.51
N GLU A 42 0.10 -16.05 -0.07
CA GLU A 42 -1.32 -15.80 0.17
C GLU A 42 -1.46 -15.03 1.50
N CYS A 43 -2.10 -13.86 1.43
CA CYS A 43 -2.42 -13.02 2.56
C CYS A 43 -3.93 -13.02 2.77
N ILE A 44 -4.36 -13.17 4.03
CA ILE A 44 -5.77 -13.15 4.42
C ILE A 44 -5.98 -11.94 5.33
N ARG A 45 -6.88 -11.04 4.95
CA ARG A 45 -7.20 -9.83 5.74
C ARG A 45 -7.60 -10.23 7.17
N ASN A 46 -7.07 -9.49 8.14
CA ASN A 46 -7.31 -9.67 9.58
C ASN A 46 -6.94 -11.06 10.14
N SER A 47 -6.00 -11.76 9.50
CA SER A 47 -5.60 -13.10 9.90
C SER A 47 -4.08 -13.25 9.98
N ARG A 48 -3.64 -14.24 10.77
CA ARG A 48 -2.23 -14.66 10.88
C ARG A 48 -2.16 -16.19 10.84
N PRO A 49 -1.22 -16.78 10.09
CA PRO A 49 -1.15 -18.22 9.94
C PRO A 49 -0.65 -18.95 11.19
N THR A 50 0.05 -18.25 12.09
CA THR A 50 0.80 -18.87 13.19
C THR A 50 0.22 -18.61 14.58
N TRP A 51 -0.73 -17.69 14.74
CA TRP A 51 -1.39 -17.43 16.02
C TRP A 51 -2.78 -16.81 15.85
N ASN A 52 -3.59 -16.87 16.91
CA ASN A 52 -4.89 -16.20 16.95
C ASN A 52 -4.70 -14.68 17.03
N TYR A 53 -4.99 -13.99 15.94
CA TYR A 53 -4.78 -12.55 15.82
C TYR A 53 -6.00 -11.77 16.35
N SER A 54 -5.75 -10.88 17.32
CA SER A 54 -6.73 -9.86 17.71
C SER A 54 -6.48 -8.62 16.86
N VAL A 55 -7.48 -8.21 16.09
CA VAL A 55 -7.38 -7.05 15.20
C VAL A 55 -7.36 -5.77 16.05
N VAL A 56 -6.24 -5.07 16.04
CA VAL A 56 -6.07 -3.77 16.69
C VAL A 56 -6.19 -2.65 15.65
N GLU A 57 -5.56 -2.83 14.50
CA GLU A 57 -5.53 -1.87 13.39
C GLU A 57 -6.03 -2.55 12.11
N THR A 58 -7.21 -2.15 11.64
CA THR A 58 -7.90 -2.80 10.50
C THR A 58 -7.28 -2.47 9.15
N ILE A 59 -6.57 -1.35 9.04
CA ILE A 59 -5.88 -0.93 7.81
C ILE A 59 -4.42 -1.32 7.91
N ASN A 60 -3.68 -0.72 8.85
CA ASN A 60 -2.23 -0.89 8.99
C ASN A 60 -1.82 -2.36 9.21
N GLY A 61 -2.63 -3.14 9.95
CA GLY A 61 -2.37 -4.56 10.18
C GLY A 61 -2.48 -5.44 8.93
N ASN A 62 -2.99 -4.91 7.82
CA ASN A 62 -3.20 -5.60 6.54
C ASN A 62 -2.35 -5.03 5.40
N TYR A 63 -1.42 -4.12 5.70
CA TYR A 63 -0.42 -3.67 4.75
C TYR A 63 0.77 -4.63 4.72
N TYR A 64 1.17 -5.01 3.52
CA TYR A 64 2.32 -5.86 3.23
C TYR A 64 3.28 -5.13 2.28
N LEU A 65 4.49 -5.67 2.14
CA LEU A 65 5.47 -5.18 1.16
C LEU A 65 5.15 -5.74 -0.22
N ILE A 66 5.06 -4.86 -1.22
CA ILE A 66 4.89 -5.20 -2.63
C ILE A 66 6.15 -4.74 -3.36
N ASN A 67 7.04 -5.67 -3.72
CA ASN A 67 8.26 -5.31 -4.44
C ASN A 67 8.07 -5.35 -5.96
N SER A 68 7.14 -6.18 -6.44
CA SER A 68 6.91 -6.33 -7.87
C SER A 68 5.44 -6.50 -8.25
N ARG A 69 4.63 -7.17 -7.43
CA ARG A 69 3.25 -7.49 -7.79
C ARG A 69 2.33 -7.77 -6.61
N ILE A 70 1.07 -7.35 -6.79
CA ILE A 70 -0.05 -7.72 -5.95
C ILE A 70 -1.24 -8.11 -6.82
N TRP A 71 -2.06 -9.06 -6.38
CA TRP A 71 -3.32 -9.37 -7.07
C TRP A 71 -4.41 -9.89 -6.16
N ILE A 72 -5.62 -9.79 -6.70
CA ILE A 72 -6.84 -10.46 -6.22
C ILE A 72 -7.44 -11.26 -7.38
N GLN A 73 -8.13 -12.35 -7.04
CA GLN A 73 -8.78 -13.22 -8.03
C GLN A 73 -10.04 -13.85 -7.44
N ASP A 74 -10.93 -14.26 -8.32
CA ASP A 74 -12.07 -15.13 -8.07
C ASP A 74 -12.16 -16.19 -9.18
N ASP A 75 -13.27 -16.92 -9.26
CA ASP A 75 -13.48 -17.95 -10.29
C ASP A 75 -13.67 -17.37 -11.71
N GLN A 76 -13.93 -16.07 -11.85
CA GLN A 76 -14.21 -15.39 -13.13
C GLN A 76 -12.99 -14.68 -13.70
N GLY A 77 -12.09 -14.18 -12.86
CA GLY A 77 -10.91 -13.46 -13.32
C GLY A 77 -9.94 -13.05 -12.23
N GLN A 78 -8.88 -12.37 -12.65
CA GLN A 78 -7.80 -11.89 -11.79
C GLN A 78 -7.45 -10.46 -12.18
N LEU A 79 -7.21 -9.60 -11.19
CA LEU A 79 -6.56 -8.31 -11.42
C LEU A 79 -5.19 -8.33 -10.75
N THR A 80 -4.13 -8.21 -11.54
CA THR A 80 -2.75 -8.05 -11.07
C THR A 80 -2.26 -6.64 -11.32
N ILE A 81 -1.63 -6.06 -10.29
CA ILE A 81 -0.93 -4.78 -10.37
C ILE A 81 0.56 -5.08 -10.26
N LEU A 82 1.34 -4.61 -11.25
CA LEU A 82 2.80 -4.58 -11.19
C LEU A 82 3.26 -3.18 -10.81
N THR A 83 4.18 -3.10 -9.85
CA THR A 83 4.78 -1.84 -9.40
C THR A 83 6.14 -1.62 -10.05
N ASN A 84 6.57 -0.36 -10.17
CA ASN A 84 7.91 -0.01 -10.65
C ASN A 84 8.92 0.22 -9.53
N ARG A 85 8.48 0.12 -8.26
CA ARG A 85 9.29 0.21 -7.04
C ARG A 85 8.61 -0.54 -5.90
N SER A 86 9.32 -0.66 -4.79
CA SER A 86 8.77 -1.23 -3.56
C SER A 86 7.75 -0.26 -2.94
N GLU A 87 6.57 -0.79 -2.63
CA GLU A 87 5.45 -0.06 -2.05
C GLU A 87 4.83 -0.85 -0.89
N GLY A 88 4.03 -0.17 -0.07
CA GLY A 88 3.16 -0.82 0.91
C GLY A 88 1.75 -0.92 0.36
N GLY A 89 1.06 -2.02 0.57
CA GLY A 89 -0.30 -2.19 0.08
C GLY A 89 -1.01 -3.43 0.60
N GLY A 90 -2.27 -3.58 0.21
CA GLY A 90 -3.09 -4.73 0.61
C GLY A 90 -4.51 -4.67 0.05
N SER A 91 -5.35 -5.62 0.45
CA SER A 91 -6.78 -5.65 0.13
C SER A 91 -7.61 -5.38 1.39
N ILE A 92 -8.01 -4.13 1.62
CA ILE A 92 -8.73 -3.71 2.85
C ILE A 92 -10.23 -4.05 2.80
N ARG A 93 -10.79 -4.17 1.60
CA ARG A 93 -12.14 -4.70 1.34
C ARG A 93 -12.13 -5.61 0.13
N ASP A 94 -13.08 -6.54 0.08
CA ASP A 94 -13.21 -7.44 -1.07
C ASP A 94 -13.48 -6.66 -2.36
N GLY A 95 -12.98 -7.20 -3.46
CA GLY A 95 -12.97 -6.56 -4.77
C GLY A 95 -12.00 -5.40 -4.92
N SER A 96 -11.15 -5.14 -3.92
CA SER A 96 -10.25 -3.99 -3.97
C SER A 96 -8.81 -4.29 -3.57
N MET A 97 -7.90 -3.47 -4.09
CA MET A 97 -6.51 -3.38 -3.65
C MET A 97 -6.12 -1.91 -3.51
N GLU A 98 -5.29 -1.60 -2.52
CA GLU A 98 -4.69 -0.28 -2.37
C GLU A 98 -3.18 -0.37 -2.21
N LEU A 99 -2.48 0.62 -2.77
CA LEU A 99 -1.03 0.76 -2.66
C LEU A 99 -0.69 2.20 -2.30
N MET A 100 0.17 2.37 -1.30
CA MET A 100 0.67 3.65 -0.83
C MET A 100 1.78 4.16 -1.73
N ILE A 101 1.53 5.30 -2.38
CA ILE A 101 2.42 5.85 -3.41
C ILE A 101 3.37 6.91 -2.84
N HIS A 102 2.92 7.64 -1.83
CA HIS A 102 3.71 8.68 -1.18
C HIS A 102 3.17 8.98 0.23
N ARG A 103 4.06 9.37 1.15
CA ARG A 103 3.71 9.74 2.53
C ARG A 103 4.50 10.94 3.00
N ARG A 104 3.86 11.79 3.79
CA ARG A 104 4.47 12.94 4.45
C ARG A 104 3.90 13.07 5.85
N THR A 105 4.73 12.82 6.87
CA THR A 105 4.34 12.94 8.28
C THR A 105 4.94 14.20 8.90
N LEU A 106 4.30 14.70 9.96
CA LEU A 106 4.72 15.92 10.66
C LEU A 106 5.29 15.64 12.05
N TYR A 107 5.25 14.38 12.47
CA TYR A 107 5.75 13.90 13.75
C TYR A 107 6.66 12.70 13.53
N ASP A 108 7.69 12.61 14.36
CA ASP A 108 8.55 11.45 14.51
C ASP A 108 7.78 10.31 15.20
N ASP A 109 8.12 9.07 14.86
CA ASP A 109 7.48 7.86 15.42
C ASP A 109 8.17 7.33 16.69
N SER A 110 9.19 8.02 17.17
CA SER A 110 9.99 7.70 18.37
C SER A 110 10.71 6.36 18.29
N LEU A 111 11.10 5.95 17.07
CA LEU A 111 11.88 4.72 16.83
C LEU A 111 13.38 4.98 16.57
N GLY A 112 13.85 6.20 16.83
CA GLY A 112 15.29 6.54 16.95
C GLY A 112 15.91 7.31 15.79
N VAL A 113 15.12 7.72 14.80
CA VAL A 113 15.58 8.60 13.72
C VAL A 113 15.52 10.09 14.12
N ASP A 114 14.63 10.45 15.05
CA ASP A 114 14.48 11.79 15.64
C ASP A 114 14.13 12.90 14.61
N GLU A 115 13.48 12.53 13.51
CA GLU A 115 12.92 13.46 12.53
C GLU A 115 11.62 12.94 11.92
N PRO A 116 10.64 13.82 11.64
CA PRO A 116 9.45 13.43 10.89
C PRO A 116 9.82 13.11 9.43
N LEU A 117 9.06 12.23 8.78
CA LEU A 117 9.18 12.01 7.34
C LEU A 117 8.55 13.17 6.56
N ASN A 118 9.27 14.28 6.51
CA ASN A 118 8.85 15.55 5.93
C ASN A 118 9.79 16.00 4.81
N GLU A 119 9.93 15.17 3.77
CA GLU A 119 10.87 15.40 2.68
C GLU A 119 10.53 16.67 1.88
N THR A 120 11.54 17.51 1.64
CA THR A 120 11.41 18.76 0.87
C THR A 120 12.55 18.95 -0.13
N ALA A 121 12.26 19.59 -1.25
CA ALA A 121 13.23 20.06 -2.23
C ALA A 121 12.84 21.48 -2.68
N TYR A 122 13.82 22.40 -2.74
CA TYR A 122 13.57 23.81 -3.09
C TYR A 122 12.46 24.48 -2.24
N ASN A 123 12.41 24.17 -0.94
CA ASN A 123 11.39 24.63 0.01
C ASN A 123 9.96 24.19 -0.32
N GLN A 124 9.78 23.16 -1.15
CA GLN A 124 8.50 22.56 -1.47
C GLN A 124 8.51 21.09 -1.05
N GLY A 125 7.34 20.53 -0.73
CA GLY A 125 7.21 19.10 -0.46
C GLY A 125 7.65 18.26 -1.66
N LEU A 126 8.33 17.14 -1.42
CA LEU A 126 8.84 16.29 -2.49
C LEU A 126 7.70 15.78 -3.40
N VAL A 127 7.96 15.77 -4.70
CA VAL A 127 7.06 15.24 -5.73
C VAL A 127 7.62 13.92 -6.24
N VAL A 128 6.79 12.88 -6.25
CA VAL A 128 7.17 11.55 -6.75
C VAL A 128 6.36 11.19 -7.98
N ARG A 129 6.94 10.34 -8.81
CA ARG A 129 6.29 9.82 -10.02
C ARG A 129 6.28 8.30 -9.97
N ASP A 130 5.10 7.75 -10.21
CA ASP A 130 4.81 6.34 -10.08
C ASP A 130 4.27 5.74 -11.37
N LYS A 131 4.44 4.43 -11.57
CA LYS A 131 3.85 3.70 -12.69
C LYS A 131 3.43 2.29 -12.25
N HIS A 132 2.11 2.10 -12.17
CA HIS A 132 1.51 0.78 -12.15
C HIS A 132 1.19 0.25 -13.55
N ILE A 133 1.34 -1.06 -13.75
CA ILE A 133 0.85 -1.79 -14.92
C ILE A 133 -0.23 -2.75 -14.45
N LEU A 134 -1.41 -2.68 -15.05
CA LEU A 134 -2.54 -3.53 -14.72
C LEU A 134 -2.64 -4.67 -15.73
N ILE A 135 -2.84 -5.89 -15.23
CA ILE A 135 -3.05 -7.11 -16.02
C ILE A 135 -4.37 -7.73 -15.56
N PHE A 136 -5.24 -8.05 -16.53
CA PHE A 136 -6.57 -8.65 -16.35
C PHE A 136 -6.62 -10.01 -17.04
#